data_AF-O23007-F1
#
_entry.id   AF-O23007-F1
#
_cell.length_a   1.000
_cell.length_b   1.000
_cell.length_c   1.000
_cell.angle_alpha   90.00
_cell.angle_beta   90.00
_cell.angle_gamma   90.00
#
_symmetry.space_group_name_H-M   'P 1'
#
loop_
_entity.id
_entity.type
_entity.pdbx_description
1 polymer ?
#
loop_
_entity_poly.entity_id
_entity_poly.type
_entity_poly.pdbx_seq_one_letter_code
_entity_poly.pdbx_strand_id
1 'polypeptide(L)'
;MSRQSFSLLKNLRSIASGSKIQTRSVTYMPRPGDGKPRPVTLIPGDGVGPLVTNAVQQVMEAMHAPVYFEPFEVHGDMKSLPEGLLESIKKNKVCLKGGLKTPVGGGVSS
;
A
#
# COMPACT_ATOMS: atom_id res chain seq x y z
N MET A 1 43.52 -57.67 -28.67
CA MET A 1 44.21 -56.36 -28.66
C MET A 1 43.16 -55.32 -28.26
N SER A 2 43.13 -54.91 -27.00
CA SER A 2 43.66 -53.62 -26.47
C SER A 2 42.97 -52.40 -27.10
N ARG A 3 42.59 -51.32 -26.42
CA ARG A 3 42.51 -50.83 -25.03
C ARG A 3 42.01 -49.38 -25.24
N GLN A 4 41.12 -48.87 -24.38
CA GLN A 4 40.95 -47.43 -24.08
C GLN A 4 40.34 -46.59 -25.24
N SER A 5 39.39 -45.67 -25.06
CA SER A 5 39.28 -44.67 -24.00
C SER A 5 37.84 -44.15 -23.92
N PHE A 6 37.37 -43.95 -22.69
CA PHE A 6 36.19 -43.16 -22.38
C PHE A 6 36.54 -41.66 -22.42
N SER A 7 35.49 -40.84 -22.56
CA SER A 7 35.47 -39.36 -22.48
C SER A 7 36.01 -38.68 -23.74
N LEU A 8 35.17 -38.01 -24.52
CA LEU A 8 35.13 -36.54 -24.48
C LEU A 8 33.74 -35.93 -24.75
N LEU A 9 32.70 -36.73 -25.02
CA LEU A 9 31.40 -36.22 -25.47
C LEU A 9 30.30 -36.12 -24.40
N LYS A 10 30.60 -36.37 -23.11
CA LYS A 10 29.59 -36.29 -22.04
C LYS A 10 29.44 -34.91 -21.38
N ASN A 11 30.32 -33.94 -21.67
CA ASN A 11 30.29 -32.63 -21.00
C ASN A 11 29.95 -31.43 -21.89
N LEU A 12 29.36 -31.64 -23.07
CA LEU A 12 28.88 -30.56 -23.95
C LEU A 12 27.37 -30.27 -23.78
N ARG A 13 26.84 -30.40 -22.55
CA ARG A 13 25.45 -30.05 -22.22
C ARG A 13 25.29 -28.97 -21.14
N SER A 14 26.31 -28.16 -20.85
CA SER A 14 26.15 -27.10 -19.82
C SER A 14 26.58 -25.68 -20.22
N ILE A 15 26.80 -25.37 -21.50
CA ILE A 15 27.16 -24.00 -21.94
C ILE A 15 26.13 -23.43 -22.92
N ALA A 16 24.88 -23.90 -22.83
CA ALA A 16 23.74 -23.05 -23.12
C ALA A 16 23.17 -22.63 -21.77
N SER A 17 23.94 -21.81 -21.04
CA SER A 17 23.35 -20.86 -20.09
C SER A 17 22.52 -19.90 -20.94
N GLY A 18 21.35 -20.39 -21.38
CA GLY A 18 20.26 -19.52 -21.73
C GLY A 18 20.02 -18.74 -20.46
N SER A 19 20.56 -17.52 -20.41
CA SER A 19 19.99 -16.48 -19.59
C SER A 19 18.52 -16.51 -19.93
N LYS A 20 17.72 -17.20 -19.10
CA LYS A 20 16.29 -17.01 -19.08
C LYS A 20 16.20 -15.52 -18.89
N ILE A 21 15.90 -14.79 -19.96
CA ILE A 21 15.49 -13.40 -19.85
C ILE A 21 14.30 -13.53 -18.95
N GLN A 22 14.50 -13.27 -17.66
CA GLN A 22 13.42 -13.06 -16.74
C GLN A 22 12.83 -11.77 -17.28
N THR A 23 11.85 -11.90 -18.17
CA THR A 23 10.85 -10.87 -18.34
C THR A 23 10.27 -10.71 -16.96
N ARG A 24 10.86 -9.78 -16.19
CA ARG A 24 10.11 -9.16 -15.12
C ARG A 24 8.89 -8.67 -15.84
N SER A 25 7.73 -9.26 -15.53
CA SER A 25 6.47 -8.61 -15.85
C SER A 25 6.68 -7.20 -15.33
N VAL A 26 6.84 -6.25 -16.26
CA VAL A 26 6.59 -4.86 -15.94
C VAL A 26 5.19 -4.97 -15.40
N THR A 27 5.10 -4.91 -14.06
CA THR A 27 3.85 -5.05 -13.37
C THR A 27 3.22 -3.74 -13.74
N TYR A 28 2.49 -3.75 -14.86
CA TYR A 28 1.60 -2.68 -15.25
C TYR A 28 0.86 -2.41 -13.96
N MET A 29 1.22 -1.30 -13.30
CA MET A 29 0.41 -0.84 -12.20
C MET A 29 -0.93 -0.64 -12.88
N PRO A 30 -1.97 -1.43 -12.54
CA PRO A 30 -3.28 -1.20 -13.11
C PRO A 30 -3.53 0.28 -12.97
N ARG A 31 -3.97 0.94 -14.05
CA ARG A 31 -4.20 2.37 -13.97
C ARG A 31 -5.15 2.56 -12.79
N PRO A 32 -4.88 3.52 -11.89
CA PRO A 32 -5.86 3.87 -10.89
C PRO A 32 -7.20 4.09 -11.62
N GLY A 33 -8.18 3.23 -11.32
CA GLY A 33 -9.46 3.13 -12.04
C GLY A 33 -9.85 1.72 -12.47
N ASP A 34 -8.88 0.82 -12.73
CA ASP A 34 -9.15 -0.54 -13.21
C ASP A 34 -9.60 -1.52 -12.09
N GLY A 35 -9.56 -1.08 -10.83
CA GLY A 35 -9.89 -1.89 -9.65
C GLY A 35 -11.31 -1.68 -9.13
N LYS A 36 -11.83 -2.65 -8.37
CA LYS A 36 -13.07 -2.48 -7.61
C LYS A 36 -12.92 -1.33 -6.59
N PRO A 37 -13.84 -0.35 -6.52
CA PRO A 37 -13.80 0.70 -5.51
C PRO A 37 -13.68 0.15 -4.09
N ARG A 38 -12.72 0.66 -3.32
CA ARG A 38 -12.44 0.20 -1.95
C ARG A 38 -12.71 1.31 -0.94
N PRO A 39 -13.42 1.00 0.17
CA PRO A 39 -13.62 1.97 1.24
C PRO A 39 -12.30 2.25 1.97
N VAL A 40 -12.07 3.51 2.29
CA VAL A 40 -11.00 3.95 3.17
C VAL A 40 -11.62 4.83 4.24
N THR A 41 -11.44 4.46 5.51
CA THR A 41 -11.82 5.33 6.62
C THR A 41 -10.91 6.56 6.59
N LEU A 42 -11.47 7.76 6.65
CA LEU A 42 -10.73 9.01 6.60
C LEU A 42 -10.89 9.78 7.90
N ILE A 43 -9.79 10.13 8.53
CA ILE A 43 -9.74 11.05 9.67
C ILE A 43 -8.98 12.31 9.23
N PRO A 44 -9.63 13.46 8.99
CA PRO A 44 -8.95 14.67 8.54
C PRO A 44 -7.86 15.15 9.52
N GLY A 45 -8.12 15.00 10.81
CA GLY A 45 -7.22 15.40 11.90
C GLY A 45 -7.24 16.90 12.19
N ASP A 46 -6.21 17.36 12.89
CA ASP A 46 -6.04 18.70 13.44
C ASP A 46 -4.96 19.51 12.72
N GLY A 47 -4.96 20.83 12.95
CA GLY A 47 -3.95 21.74 12.44
C GLY A 47 -3.88 21.73 10.91
N VAL A 48 -2.75 21.29 10.36
CA VAL A 48 -2.54 21.18 8.90
C VAL A 48 -3.18 19.90 8.32
N GLY A 49 -3.66 18.98 9.17
CA GLY A 49 -4.25 17.69 8.79
C GLY A 49 -5.35 17.78 7.73
N PRO A 50 -6.40 18.61 7.91
CA PRO A 50 -7.48 18.75 6.93
C PRO A 50 -6.99 19.22 5.55
N LEU A 51 -5.97 20.09 5.51
CA LEU A 51 -5.40 20.57 4.23
C LEU A 51 -4.67 19.44 3.49
N VAL A 52 -3.86 18.66 4.20
CA VAL A 52 -3.08 17.56 3.61
C VAL A 52 -4.01 16.42 3.18
N THR A 53 -4.98 16.05 4.02
CA THR A 53 -5.92 14.98 3.70
C THR A 53 -6.88 15.37 2.57
N ASN A 54 -7.23 16.65 2.44
CA ASN A 54 -7.97 17.16 1.28
C ASN A 54 -7.12 17.10 0.00
N ALA A 55 -5.84 17.49 0.06
CA ALA A 55 -4.94 17.35 -1.08
C ALA A 55 -4.80 15.89 -1.56
N VAL A 56 -4.73 14.92 -0.62
CA VAL A 56 -4.73 13.49 -0.97
C VAL A 56 -6.02 13.09 -1.67
N GLN A 57 -7.19 13.54 -1.20
CA GLN A 57 -8.47 13.25 -1.85
C GLN A 57 -8.50 13.78 -3.30
N GLN A 58 -8.08 15.03 -3.51
CA GLN A 58 -8.02 15.64 -4.85
C GLN A 58 -7.12 14.85 -5.80
N VAL A 59 -5.95 14.42 -5.33
CA VAL A 59 -5.01 13.62 -6.13
C VAL A 59 -5.62 12.25 -6.46
N MET A 60 -6.25 11.58 -5.50
CA MET A 60 -6.92 10.28 -5.74
C MET A 60 -8.06 10.40 -6.74
N GLU A 61 -8.85 11.48 -6.67
CA GLU A 61 -9.91 11.78 -7.63
C GLU A 61 -9.34 12.05 -9.03
N ALA A 62 -8.32 12.90 -9.15
CA ALA A 62 -7.67 13.23 -10.42
C ALA A 62 -7.01 12.02 -11.08
N MET A 63 -6.54 11.07 -10.29
CA MET A 63 -6.01 9.79 -10.79
C MET A 63 -7.11 8.79 -11.15
N HIS A 64 -8.38 9.07 -10.83
CA HIS A 64 -9.48 8.10 -10.88
C HIS A 64 -9.19 6.84 -10.07
N ALA A 65 -8.49 6.97 -8.94
CA ALA A 65 -8.19 5.84 -8.08
C ALA A 65 -9.49 5.17 -7.60
N PRO A 66 -9.56 3.82 -7.55
CA PRO A 66 -10.76 3.09 -7.19
C PRO A 66 -10.90 3.06 -5.65
N VAL A 67 -11.02 4.23 -5.05
CA VAL A 67 -11.15 4.43 -3.60
C VAL A 67 -12.29 5.41 -3.33
N TYR A 68 -13.02 5.19 -2.24
CA TYR A 68 -13.94 6.18 -1.71
C TYR A 68 -13.67 6.36 -0.22
N PHE A 69 -13.79 7.59 0.25
CA PHE A 69 -13.45 7.97 1.61
C PHE A 69 -14.71 8.02 2.47
N GLU A 70 -14.65 7.39 3.65
CA GLU A 70 -15.66 7.48 4.71
C GLU A 70 -15.12 8.41 5.81
N PRO A 71 -15.47 9.70 5.83
CA PRO A 71 -14.90 10.66 6.76
C PRO A 71 -15.47 10.51 8.18
N PHE A 72 -14.59 10.64 9.17
CA PHE A 72 -14.90 10.74 10.59
C PHE A 72 -14.15 11.92 11.21
N GLU A 73 -14.88 12.82 11.85
CA GLU A 73 -14.29 13.96 12.57
C GLU A 73 -13.70 13.47 13.90
N VAL A 74 -12.37 13.53 14.00
CA VAL A 74 -11.63 13.18 15.21
C VAL A 74 -10.58 14.25 15.47
N HIS A 75 -10.54 14.73 16.71
CA HIS A 75 -9.59 15.71 17.21
C HIS A 75 -8.84 15.14 18.42
N GLY A 76 -7.59 15.54 18.59
CA GLY A 76 -6.72 15.00 19.63
C GLY A 76 -7.10 15.38 21.07
N ASP A 77 -8.01 16.34 21.26
CA ASP A 77 -8.55 16.76 22.55
C ASP A 77 -9.93 16.15 22.88
N MET A 78 -10.44 15.27 22.01
CA MET A 78 -11.71 14.58 22.25
C MET A 78 -11.59 13.59 23.41
N LYS A 79 -12.61 13.59 24.28
CA LYS A 79 -12.71 12.65 25.40
C LYS A 79 -13.17 11.24 24.97
N SER A 80 -13.86 11.15 23.84
CA SER A 80 -14.42 9.91 23.31
C SER A 80 -14.40 9.95 21.79
N LEU A 81 -14.23 8.79 21.17
CA LEU A 81 -14.27 8.64 19.72
C LEU A 81 -15.72 8.67 19.19
N PRO A 82 -15.94 9.11 17.93
CA PRO A 82 -17.23 8.99 17.26
C PRO A 82 -17.73 7.55 17.23
N GLU A 83 -19.03 7.39 17.32
CA GLU A 83 -19.68 6.09 17.18
C GLU A 83 -19.39 5.49 15.80
N GLY A 84 -19.14 4.19 15.75
CA GLY A 84 -18.89 3.48 14.49
C GLY A 84 -17.50 3.70 13.88
N LEU A 85 -16.66 4.60 14.40
CA LEU A 85 -15.29 4.80 13.89
C LEU A 85 -14.47 3.51 13.96
N LEU A 86 -14.43 2.88 15.14
CA LEU A 86 -13.68 1.64 15.33
C LEU A 86 -14.20 0.51 14.46
N GLU A 87 -15.53 0.45 14.24
CA GLU A 87 -16.14 -0.55 13.38
C GLU A 87 -15.83 -0.28 11.90
N SER A 88 -15.81 0.98 11.45
CA SER A 88 -15.37 1.35 10.10
C SER A 88 -13.90 0.96 9.88
N ILE A 89 -13.00 1.27 10.81
CA ILE A 89 -11.58 0.87 10.72
C ILE A 89 -11.45 -0.65 10.66
N LYS A 90 -12.16 -1.39 11.52
CA LYS A 90 -12.15 -2.86 11.52
C LYS A 90 -12.73 -3.44 10.25
N LYS A 91 -13.77 -2.84 9.66
CA LYS A 91 -14.41 -3.29 8.42
C LYS A 91 -13.53 -3.01 7.21
N ASN A 92 -13.02 -1.79 7.08
CA ASN A 92 -12.30 -1.31 5.90
C ASN A 92 -10.85 -1.78 5.86
N LYS A 93 -10.24 -2.04 7.04
CA LYS A 93 -8.83 -2.44 7.23
C LYS A 93 -7.80 -1.42 6.74
N VAL A 94 -8.25 -0.29 6.20
CA VAL A 94 -7.42 0.80 5.68
C VAL A 94 -7.99 2.11 6.21
N CYS A 95 -7.12 2.91 6.82
CA CYS A 95 -7.45 4.22 7.36
C CYS A 95 -6.40 5.23 6.91
N LEU A 96 -6.85 6.37 6.42
CA LEU A 96 -6.02 7.55 6.15
C LEU A 96 -6.29 8.57 7.25
N LYS A 97 -5.26 8.95 8.01
CA LYS A 97 -5.43 9.86 9.16
C LYS A 97 -4.46 11.04 9.10
N GLY A 98 -4.98 12.25 9.29
CA GLY A 98 -4.18 13.46 9.45
C GLY A 98 -3.42 13.50 10.78
N GLY A 99 -2.63 14.54 10.99
CA GLY A 99 -2.02 14.77 12.31
C GLY A 99 -3.10 15.01 13.36
N LEU A 100 -3.02 14.39 14.53
CA LEU A 100 -3.88 14.72 15.67
C LEU A 100 -3.04 15.47 16.70
N LYS A 101 -3.63 16.48 17.33
CA LYS A 101 -2.96 17.27 18.34
C LYS A 101 -2.75 16.44 19.59
N THR A 102 -1.51 16.13 19.92
CA THR A 102 -1.17 15.55 21.22
C THR A 102 -1.10 16.66 22.28
N PRO A 103 -1.84 16.57 23.40
CA PRO A 103 -1.70 17.54 24.48
C PRO A 103 -0.27 17.51 25.06
N VAL A 104 0.33 18.69 25.21
CA VAL A 104 1.69 18.82 25.76
C VAL A 104 1.71 18.49 27.25
N GLY A 105 2.67 17.67 27.69
CA GLY A 105 2.88 17.32 29.10
C GLY A 105 2.03 16.17 29.66
N GLY A 106 1.09 15.62 28.89
CA GLY A 106 0.36 14.40 29.21
C GLY A 106 0.72 13.31 28.20
N GLY A 107 1.59 12.39 28.59
CA GLY A 107 1.94 11.24 27.75
C GLY A 107 0.69 10.46 27.37
N VAL A 108 0.31 10.51 26.11
CA VAL A 108 -0.59 9.52 25.51
C VAL A 108 0.26 8.67 24.59
N SER A 109 0.25 7.35 24.79
CA SER A 109 0.94 6.44 23.89
C SER A 109 0.30 6.56 22.51
N SER A 110 1.11 6.88 21.51
CA SER A 110 0.71 6.80 20.10
C SER A 110 0.33 5.38 19.71
#